data_AF-A0A8S3KHI1-F1
#
_entry.id   AF-A0A8S3KHI1-F1
#
_cell.length_a   1.000
_cell.length_b   1.000
_cell.length_c   1.000
_cell.angle_alpha   90.00
_cell.angle_beta   90.00
_cell.angle_gamma   90.00
#
_symmetry.space_group_name_H-M   'P 1'
#
loop_
_entity.id
_entity.type
_entity.pdbx_description
1 polymer ?
#
loop_
_entity_poly.entity_id
_entity_poly.type
_entity_poly.pdbx_seq_one_letter_code
_entity_poly.pdbx_strand_id
1 'polypeptide(L)'
;TYCKKQNIPDAEINELKSKYHQKSPVWWYTCEMFLYGMLNCGLRSLDMEAMSKLGFFIRSLHLQLEQLYQEQLANFRKPFTVYRGQGMSKEDFQSLLDSKGGLLSFNNFLSTSKRSFINHATFLTAY
;
A
#
# COMPACT_ATOMS: atom_id res chain seq x y z
N THR A 1 -5.69 4.46 18.26
CA THR A 1 -4.94 4.46 16.98
C THR A 1 -5.64 5.33 15.96
N TYR A 2 -4.90 6.08 15.15
CA TYR A 2 -5.43 6.94 14.06
C TYR A 2 -6.44 6.21 13.16
N CYS A 3 -6.25 4.91 12.94
CA CYS A 3 -7.16 4.08 12.14
C CYS A 3 -8.55 3.88 12.78
N LYS A 4 -8.70 3.98 14.12
CA LYS A 4 -9.98 3.78 14.84
C LYS A 4 -10.89 5.03 14.86
N LYS A 5 -10.37 6.19 14.44
CA LYS A 5 -11.07 7.49 14.48
C LYS A 5 -11.54 7.96 13.10
N GLN A 6 -11.52 7.10 12.08
CA GLN A 6 -11.89 7.50 10.73
C GLN A 6 -13.41 7.65 10.64
N ASN A 7 -13.88 8.89 10.49
CA ASN A 7 -15.26 9.20 10.13
C ASN A 7 -15.42 8.98 8.62
N ILE A 8 -15.48 7.72 8.20
CA ILE A 8 -15.56 7.35 6.79
C ILE A 8 -16.94 7.76 6.29
N PRO A 9 -17.05 8.52 5.20
CA PRO A 9 -18.35 8.86 4.65
C PRO A 9 -19.11 7.60 4.22
N ASP A 10 -20.40 7.50 4.59
CA ASP A 10 -21.27 6.39 4.17
C ASP A 10 -21.31 6.22 2.65
N ALA A 11 -21.15 7.32 1.90
CA ALA A 11 -21.05 7.31 0.46
C ALA A 11 -19.87 6.45 -0.06
N GLU A 12 -18.69 6.55 0.55
CA GLU A 12 -17.52 5.74 0.16
C GLU A 12 -17.72 4.26 0.51
N ILE A 13 -18.36 3.97 1.64
CA ILE A 13 -18.70 2.60 2.04
C ILE A 13 -19.71 1.99 1.04
N ASN A 14 -20.72 2.75 0.64
CA ASN A 14 -21.75 2.31 -0.30
C ASN A 14 -21.19 2.14 -1.72
N GLU A 15 -20.29 3.02 -2.15
CA GLU A 15 -19.57 2.88 -3.41
C GLU A 15 -18.73 1.60 -3.41
N LEU A 16 -17.97 1.35 -2.34
CA LEU A 16 -17.20 0.12 -2.20
C LEU A 16 -18.12 -1.10 -2.32
N LYS A 17 -19.20 -1.17 -1.53
CA LYS A 17 -20.13 -2.32 -1.54
C LYS A 17 -20.75 -2.57 -2.90
N SER A 18 -21.20 -1.52 -3.59
CA SER A 18 -21.90 -1.65 -4.87
C SER A 18 -20.98 -1.93 -6.05
N LYS A 19 -19.74 -1.43 -6.01
CA LYS A 19 -18.80 -1.49 -7.15
C LYS A 19 -17.59 -2.38 -6.92
N TYR A 20 -17.43 -3.01 -5.74
CA TYR A 20 -16.20 -3.74 -5.39
C TYR A 20 -15.72 -4.67 -6.50
N HIS A 21 -16.62 -5.49 -7.04
CA HIS A 21 -16.32 -6.47 -8.08
C HIS A 21 -16.21 -5.88 -9.50
N GLN A 22 -16.58 -4.61 -9.70
CA GLN A 22 -16.48 -3.93 -10.99
C GLN A 22 -15.10 -3.32 -11.24
N LYS A 23 -14.27 -3.24 -10.20
CA LYS A 23 -12.90 -2.71 -10.24
C LYS A 23 -11.94 -3.72 -9.66
N SER A 24 -10.68 -3.62 -10.04
CA SER A 24 -9.66 -4.53 -9.53
C SER A 24 -9.22 -4.13 -8.11
N PRO A 25 -8.79 -5.08 -7.26
CA PRO A 25 -8.22 -4.77 -5.95
C PRO A 25 -7.12 -3.70 -5.97
N VAL A 26 -6.25 -3.74 -6.98
CA VAL A 26 -5.20 -2.73 -7.21
C VAL A 26 -5.79 -1.36 -7.48
N TRP A 27 -6.85 -1.28 -8.29
CA TRP A 27 -7.54 -0.01 -8.52
C TRP A 27 -8.04 0.60 -7.21
N TRP A 28 -8.71 -0.20 -6.37
CA TRP A 28 -9.17 0.23 -5.04
C TRP A 28 -8.02 0.63 -4.10
N TYR A 29 -6.86 -0.02 -4.21
CA TYR A 29 -5.67 0.34 -3.43
C TYR A 29 -5.05 1.66 -3.90
N THR A 30 -5.18 2.00 -5.18
CA THR A 30 -4.59 3.23 -5.75
C THR A 30 -5.55 4.42 -5.82
N CYS A 31 -6.86 4.19 -5.68
CA CYS A 31 -7.85 5.25 -5.67
C CYS A 31 -7.76 6.04 -4.35
N GLU A 32 -7.93 7.37 -4.42
CA GLU A 32 -7.92 8.26 -3.25
C GLU A 32 -9.21 8.12 -2.43
N MET A 33 -9.36 6.96 -1.77
CA MET A 33 -10.46 6.68 -0.83
C MET A 33 -9.92 6.16 0.51
N PHE A 34 -10.83 5.95 1.47
CA PHE A 34 -10.48 5.47 2.81
C PHE A 34 -9.68 4.14 2.82
N LEU A 35 -9.88 3.25 1.83
CA LEU A 35 -9.28 1.92 1.82
C LEU A 35 -7.75 1.94 1.84
N TYR A 36 -7.13 2.75 0.99
CA TYR A 36 -5.67 2.86 0.93
C TYR A 36 -5.09 3.32 2.28
N GLY A 37 -5.67 4.38 2.84
CA GLY A 37 -5.22 4.97 4.11
C GLY A 37 -5.42 4.02 5.28
N MET A 38 -6.62 3.44 5.39
CA MET A 38 -6.95 2.52 6.47
C MET A 38 -6.12 1.23 6.42
N LEU A 39 -5.95 0.65 5.23
CA LEU A 39 -5.18 -0.58 5.06
C LEU A 39 -3.71 -0.37 5.45
N ASN A 40 -3.05 0.66 4.89
CA ASN A 40 -1.65 0.90 5.20
C ASN A 40 -1.45 1.37 6.64
N CYS A 41 -2.41 2.09 7.23
CA CYS A 41 -2.40 2.42 8.66
C CYS A 41 -2.44 1.15 9.51
N GLY A 42 -3.44 0.30 9.30
CA GLY A 42 -3.65 -0.93 10.06
C GLY A 42 -2.45 -1.88 9.97
N LEU A 43 -1.89 -2.05 8.77
CA LEU A 43 -0.70 -2.87 8.55
C LEU A 43 0.55 -2.30 9.24
N ARG A 44 0.78 -0.98 9.16
CA ARG A 44 1.94 -0.35 9.83
C ARG A 44 1.85 -0.41 11.35
N SER A 45 0.65 -0.23 11.91
CA SER A 45 0.45 -0.28 13.36
C SER A 45 0.14 -1.68 13.90
N LEU A 46 0.13 -2.70 13.04
CA LEU A 46 -0.28 -4.08 13.38
C LEU A 46 -1.64 -4.11 14.11
N ASP A 47 -2.59 -3.27 13.66
CA ASP A 47 -3.91 -3.18 14.26
C ASP A 47 -4.75 -4.40 13.84
N MET A 48 -4.75 -5.43 14.68
CA MET A 48 -5.41 -6.72 14.42
C MET A 48 -6.90 -6.58 14.09
N GLU A 49 -7.58 -5.60 14.69
CA GLU A 49 -9.00 -5.36 14.43
C GLU A 49 -9.20 -4.82 13.00
N ALA A 50 -8.39 -3.84 12.60
CA ALA A 50 -8.42 -3.29 11.25
C ALA A 50 -8.02 -4.35 10.20
N MET A 51 -6.94 -5.10 10.46
CA MET A 51 -6.47 -6.17 9.57
C MET A 51 -7.53 -7.27 9.40
N SER A 52 -8.23 -7.65 10.47
CA SER A 52 -9.30 -8.65 10.40
C SER A 52 -10.49 -8.15 9.55
N LYS A 53 -10.90 -6.89 9.75
CA LYS A 53 -11.99 -6.26 8.97
C LYS A 53 -11.64 -6.11 7.49
N LEU A 54 -10.37 -5.85 7.18
CA LEU A 54 -9.86 -5.69 5.82
C LEU A 54 -9.28 -6.98 5.22
N GLY A 55 -9.39 -8.13 5.91
CA GLY A 55 -8.74 -9.38 5.52
C GLY A 55 -9.12 -9.85 4.10
N PHE A 56 -10.39 -9.66 3.73
CA PHE A 56 -10.86 -9.96 2.37
C PHE A 56 -10.12 -9.13 1.31
N PHE A 57 -9.88 -7.85 1.59
CA PHE A 57 -9.22 -6.92 0.69
C PHE A 57 -7.71 -7.17 0.65
N ILE A 58 -7.09 -7.44 1.80
CA ILE A 58 -5.67 -7.85 1.90
C ILE A 58 -5.42 -9.06 0.99
N ARG A 59 -6.25 -10.10 1.13
CA ARG A 59 -6.13 -11.32 0.32
C ARG A 59 -6.34 -11.02 -1.17
N SER A 60 -7.38 -10.27 -1.52
CA SER A 60 -7.70 -9.95 -2.91
C SER A 60 -6.59 -9.14 -3.57
N LEU A 61 -6.04 -8.15 -2.85
CA LEU A 61 -4.93 -7.34 -3.32
C LEU A 61 -3.68 -8.20 -3.49
N HIS A 62 -3.30 -8.99 -2.49
CA HIS A 62 -2.13 -9.86 -2.55
C HIS A 62 -2.15 -10.80 -3.76
N LEU A 63 -3.28 -11.48 -4.00
CA LEU A 63 -3.43 -12.38 -5.15
C LEU A 63 -3.30 -11.65 -6.49
N GLN A 64 -3.85 -10.43 -6.60
CA GLN A 64 -3.70 -9.65 -7.82
C GLN A 64 -2.25 -9.17 -8.02
N LEU A 65 -1.56 -8.75 -6.96
CA LEU A 65 -0.15 -8.39 -7.03
C LEU A 65 0.70 -9.57 -7.51
N GLU A 66 0.44 -10.78 -7.01
CA GLU A 66 1.14 -12.00 -7.42
C GLU A 66 0.91 -12.31 -8.90
N GLN A 67 -0.33 -12.22 -9.38
CA GLN A 67 -0.64 -12.39 -10.80
C GLN A 67 0.13 -11.37 -11.67
N LEU A 68 0.05 -10.09 -11.32
CA LEU A 68 0.73 -9.03 -12.08
C LEU A 68 2.25 -9.17 -12.05
N TYR A 69 2.81 -9.67 -10.95
CA TYR A 69 4.23 -9.99 -10.86
C TYR A 69 4.64 -11.12 -11.81
N GLN A 70 3.83 -12.19 -11.93
CA GLN A 70 4.11 -13.25 -12.90
C GLN A 70 4.05 -12.75 -14.35
N GLU A 71 3.06 -11.92 -14.67
CA GLU A 71 2.95 -11.26 -15.97
C GLU A 71 4.15 -10.35 -16.26
N GLN A 72 4.64 -9.64 -15.24
CA GLN A 72 5.83 -8.82 -15.38
C GLN A 72 7.09 -9.66 -15.61
N LEU A 73 7.31 -10.74 -14.85
CA LEU A 73 8.48 -11.61 -15.01
C LEU A 73 8.58 -12.21 -16.43
N ALA A 74 7.43 -12.47 -17.07
CA ALA A 74 7.39 -12.91 -18.45
C ALA A 74 7.95 -11.85 -19.42
N ASN A 75 7.71 -10.57 -19.14
CA ASN A 75 8.05 -9.44 -20.01
C ASN A 75 9.36 -8.71 -19.61
N PHE A 76 9.77 -8.80 -18.35
CA PHE A 76 10.86 -8.02 -17.77
C PHE A 76 11.63 -8.87 -16.75
N ARG A 77 12.85 -9.28 -17.13
CA ARG A 77 13.69 -10.17 -16.31
C ARG A 77 14.83 -9.46 -15.57
N LYS A 78 14.96 -8.15 -15.75
CA LYS A 78 16.08 -7.38 -15.20
C LYS A 78 15.60 -6.53 -14.02
N PRO A 79 16.37 -6.48 -12.92
CA PRO A 79 16.11 -5.53 -11.84
C PRO A 79 16.09 -4.10 -12.38
N PHE A 80 15.23 -3.26 -11.80
CA PHE A 80 15.17 -1.84 -12.10
C PHE A 80 15.00 -1.04 -10.81
N THR A 81 15.47 0.21 -10.83
CA THR A 81 15.36 1.11 -9.69
C THR A 81 13.99 1.77 -9.66
N VAL A 82 13.40 1.81 -8.47
CA VAL A 82 12.18 2.56 -8.16
C VAL A 82 12.41 3.45 -6.95
N TYR A 83 11.58 4.48 -6.85
CA TYR A 83 11.67 5.51 -5.85
C TYR A 83 10.35 5.61 -5.08
N ARG A 84 10.40 5.98 -3.80
CA ARG A 84 9.22 6.33 -3.02
C ARG A 84 9.55 7.45 -2.05
N GLY A 85 8.60 8.36 -1.86
CA GLY A 85 8.63 9.29 -0.74
C GLY A 85 8.15 8.59 0.53
N GLN A 86 8.80 8.86 1.66
CA GLN A 86 8.37 8.40 2.98
C GLN A 86 8.54 9.54 3.98
N GLY A 87 7.43 10.03 4.53
CA GLY A 87 7.48 10.87 5.73
C GLY A 87 7.87 10.02 6.94
N MET A 88 8.80 10.50 7.75
CA MET A 88 9.36 9.75 8.87
C MET A 88 9.73 10.71 10.01
N SER A 89 9.61 10.25 11.26
CA SER A 89 10.11 11.01 12.40
C SER A 89 11.65 11.10 12.37
N LYS A 90 12.24 12.05 13.10
CA LYS A 90 13.71 12.14 13.16
C LYS A 90 14.29 10.90 13.83
N GLU A 91 13.57 10.38 14.81
CA GLU A 91 13.94 9.23 15.63
C GLU A 91 13.94 7.94 14.80
N ASP A 92 12.88 7.71 14.01
CA ASP A 92 12.80 6.57 13.08
C ASP A 92 13.88 6.68 11.99
N PHE A 93 14.16 7.90 11.51
CA PHE A 93 15.19 8.12 10.50
C PHE A 93 16.59 7.83 11.03
N GLN A 94 16.89 8.25 12.26
CA GLN A 94 18.16 7.93 12.90
C GLN A 94 18.29 6.42 13.11
N SER A 95 17.24 5.75 13.58
CA SER A 95 17.20 4.29 13.73
C SER A 95 17.46 3.57 12.39
N LEU A 96 16.95 4.11 11.29
CA LEU A 96 17.22 3.60 9.94
C LEU A 96 18.68 3.79 9.52
N LEU A 97 19.30 4.93 9.86
CA LEU A 97 20.72 5.17 9.58
C LEU A 97 21.62 4.24 10.39
N ASP A 98 21.29 4.02 11.66
CA ASP A 98 22.06 3.17 12.58
C ASP A 98 21.97 1.68 12.21
N SER A 99 20.91 1.28 11.49
CA SER A 99 20.72 -0.08 10.97
C SER A 99 21.29 -0.30 9.56
N LYS A 100 22.10 0.63 9.04
CA LYS A 100 22.72 0.52 7.72
C LYS A 100 23.55 -0.77 7.59
N GLY A 101 23.32 -1.49 6.49
CA GLY A 101 23.92 -2.82 6.26
C GLY A 101 23.10 -3.98 6.83
N GLY A 102 22.04 -3.69 7.61
CA GLY A 102 21.05 -4.67 8.06
C GLY A 102 19.93 -4.92 7.04
N LEU A 103 18.96 -5.73 7.45
CA LEU A 103 17.74 -6.03 6.68
C LEU A 103 16.59 -5.11 7.11
N LEU A 104 15.79 -4.70 6.13
CA LEU A 104 14.58 -3.92 6.34
C LEU A 104 13.36 -4.75 5.93
N SER A 105 12.35 -4.79 6.81
CA SER A 105 11.07 -5.44 6.55
C SER A 105 9.94 -4.42 6.64
N PHE A 106 8.93 -4.58 5.79
CA PHE A 106 7.75 -3.73 5.78
C PHE A 106 6.51 -4.58 6.00
N ASN A 107 5.65 -4.16 6.92
CA ASN A 107 4.39 -4.85 7.19
C ASN A 107 3.28 -4.46 6.20
N ASN A 108 3.52 -3.45 5.36
CA ASN A 108 2.55 -2.90 4.43
C ASN A 108 3.01 -3.02 2.97
N PHE A 109 2.04 -2.96 2.06
CA PHE A 109 2.31 -2.85 0.63
C PHE A 109 3.04 -1.54 0.30
N LEU A 110 3.93 -1.58 -0.69
CA LEU A 110 4.79 -0.45 -1.06
C LEU A 110 4.34 0.17 -2.38
N SER A 111 3.95 1.45 -2.31
CA SER A 111 3.80 2.30 -3.50
C SER A 111 5.14 2.92 -3.89
N THR A 112 5.53 2.78 -5.16
CA THR A 112 6.79 3.31 -5.72
C THR A 112 6.57 3.85 -7.15
N SER A 113 7.52 4.64 -7.65
CA SER A 113 7.53 5.24 -8.98
C SER A 113 8.87 4.97 -9.67
N LYS A 114 8.86 4.81 -11.00
CA LYS A 114 10.09 4.78 -11.82
C LYS A 114 10.73 6.17 -11.97
N ARG A 115 9.99 7.24 -11.65
CA ARG A 115 10.49 8.62 -11.68
C ARG A 115 11.07 8.99 -10.32
N SER A 116 12.28 9.54 -10.32
CA SER A 116 12.99 9.96 -9.10
C SER A 116 12.40 11.22 -8.46
N PHE A 117 11.78 12.09 -9.24
CA PHE A 117 11.10 13.29 -8.74
C PHE A 117 9.66 12.96 -8.36
N ILE A 118 9.42 12.78 -7.07
CA ILE A 118 8.11 12.45 -6.50
C ILE A 118 7.59 13.70 -5.79
N ASN A 119 6.62 14.39 -6.40
CA ASN A 119 6.04 15.62 -5.82
C ASN A 119 4.79 15.38 -4.96
N HIS A 120 4.12 14.25 -5.08
CA HIS A 120 3.04 13.83 -4.21
C HIS A 120 2.83 12.32 -4.42
N ALA A 121 2.40 11.62 -3.39
CA ALA A 121 2.25 10.17 -3.36
C ALA A 121 1.09 9.68 -4.24
N THR A 122 1.23 9.76 -5.56
CA THR A 122 0.30 9.14 -6.50
C THR A 122 1.09 8.65 -7.71
N PHE A 123 0.64 7.52 -8.26
CA PHE A 123 1.25 6.70 -9.32
C PHE A 123 2.26 5.67 -8.82
N LEU A 124 1.68 4.52 -8.46
CA LEU A 124 2.38 3.25 -8.44
C LEU A 124 2.83 2.88 -9.86
N THR A 125 4.14 2.88 -10.08
CA THR A 125 4.78 1.88 -10.94
C THR A 125 5.68 1.02 -10.06
N ALA A 126 5.04 0.11 -9.34
CA ALA A 126 5.57 -1.23 -9.08
C ALA A 126 4.42 -2.20 -9.31
N TYR A 127 4.21 -2.48 -10.58
CA TYR A 127 4.17 -3.86 -11.05
C TYR A 127 5.43 -3.98 -11.86
#